data_AF-X0ZPE7-F1
#
_entry.id   AF-X0ZPE7-F1
#
_cell.length_a   1.000
_cell.length_b   1.000
_cell.length_c   1.000
_cell.angle_alpha   90.00
_cell.angle_beta   90.00
_cell.angle_gamma   90.00
#
_symmetry.space_group_name_H-M   'P 1'
#
loop_
_entity.id
_entity.type
_entity.pdbx_description
1 polymer ?
#
loop_
_entity_poly.entity_id
_entity_poly.type
_entity_poly.pdbx_seq_one_letter_code
_entity_poly.pdbx_strand_id
1 'polypeptide(L)'
;MAPYCIEYGGCVISTAIDRHVYVTIEPRDDKKIRIFSLNYNQELVFNIGDKDYSTDFEIFKGIVNVLEINDGFNITTYSELPAGSGMGGSSSLSVALIGAFNVYYNFGLSEHDIAQKAYDISSRLIMKNKDVSIFNDFIYISKGILNHKMTDYWYIIVLF
;
A
#
# COMPACT_ATOMS: atom_id res chain seq x y z
N MET A 1 -6.79 -21.65 -15.06
CA MET A 1 -6.50 -20.91 -16.31
C MET A 1 -5.47 -19.85 -15.96
N ALA A 2 -4.29 -19.87 -16.58
CA ALA A 2 -3.33 -18.79 -16.41
C ALA A 2 -3.91 -17.51 -17.04
N PRO A 3 -3.76 -16.33 -16.44
CA PRO A 3 -4.31 -15.10 -16.99
C PRO A 3 -3.67 -14.76 -18.36
N TYR A 4 -4.47 -14.17 -19.25
CA TYR A 4 -4.16 -13.86 -20.66
C TYR A 4 -2.80 -13.16 -20.87
N CYS A 5 -2.37 -12.38 -19.89
CA CYS A 5 -1.09 -11.69 -19.87
C CYS A 5 0.15 -12.61 -19.89
N ILE A 6 0.03 -13.87 -19.44
CA ILE A 6 1.12 -14.86 -19.44
C ILE A 6 1.25 -15.55 -20.82
N GLU A 7 0.15 -15.74 -21.55
CA GLU A 7 0.17 -16.39 -22.86
C GLU A 7 0.50 -15.44 -24.02
N TYR A 8 0.07 -14.17 -23.95
CA TYR A 8 0.10 -13.27 -25.11
C TYR A 8 0.93 -11.99 -24.93
N GLY A 9 1.57 -11.78 -23.78
CA GLY A 9 2.38 -10.59 -23.54
C GLY A 9 1.52 -9.31 -23.59
N GLY A 10 0.67 -9.12 -22.58
CA GLY A 10 -0.18 -7.94 -22.49
C GLY A 10 0.66 -6.68 -22.23
N CYS A 11 0.61 -5.71 -23.16
CA CYS A 11 1.13 -4.37 -22.94
C CYS A 11 0.03 -3.51 -22.31
N VAL A 12 0.19 -3.15 -21.03
CA VAL A 12 -0.71 -2.19 -20.36
C VAL A 12 -0.11 -0.80 -20.53
N ILE A 13 -0.86 0.09 -21.18
CA ILE A 13 -0.59 1.52 -21.19
C ILE A 13 -1.32 2.10 -19.97
N SER A 14 -0.60 2.20 -18.85
CA SER A 14 -1.01 2.98 -17.70
C SER A 14 -0.67 4.44 -17.97
N THR A 15 -1.68 5.27 -18.23
CA THR A 15 -1.48 6.73 -18.27
C THR A 15 -1.63 7.26 -16.86
N ALA A 16 -0.73 8.15 -16.47
CA ALA A 16 -0.82 8.88 -15.23
C ALA A 16 -2.10 9.73 -15.22
N ILE A 17 -3.07 9.35 -14.39
CA ILE A 17 -4.24 10.17 -14.13
C ILE A 17 -3.90 10.87 -12.83
N ASP A 18 -3.92 12.20 -12.84
CA ASP A 18 -3.64 13.13 -11.72
C ASP A 18 -4.52 12.85 -10.48
N ARG A 19 -4.25 11.71 -9.84
CA ARG A 19 -4.98 11.13 -8.72
C ARG A 19 -3.96 10.59 -7.77
N HIS A 20 -4.16 10.90 -6.50
CA HIS A 20 -3.16 10.69 -5.49
C HIS A 20 -3.69 9.75 -4.41
N VAL A 21 -2.78 8.93 -3.88
CA VAL A 21 -2.97 8.23 -2.61
C VAL A 21 -2.05 8.86 -1.60
N TYR A 22 -2.64 9.34 -0.52
CA TYR A 22 -1.99 9.97 0.61
C TYR A 22 -1.97 8.99 1.77
N VAL A 23 -0.78 8.74 2.30
CA VAL A 23 -0.59 7.97 3.52
C VAL A 23 0.24 8.80 4.49
N THR A 24 -0.29 8.99 5.69
CA THR A 24 0.41 9.63 6.81
C THR A 24 0.61 8.61 7.90
N ILE A 25 1.81 8.56 8.46
CA ILE A 25 2.12 7.70 9.62
C ILE A 25 2.59 8.55 10.78
N GLU A 26 2.05 8.23 11.96
CA GLU A 26 2.38 8.86 13.25
C GLU A 26 2.76 7.76 14.23
N PRO A 27 3.96 7.79 14.83
CA PRO A 27 4.32 6.81 15.83
C PRO A 27 3.46 6.95 17.09
N ARG A 28 3.26 5.83 17.77
CA ARG A 28 2.55 5.73 19.05
C ARG A 28 3.39 4.93 20.03
N ASP A 29 3.21 5.23 21.31
CA ASP A 29 3.86 4.50 22.41
C ASP A 29 3.16 3.17 22.76
N ASP A 30 2.01 2.87 22.14
CA ASP A 30 1.30 1.61 22.31
C ASP A 30 1.69 0.57 21.24
N LYS A 31 1.33 -0.71 21.43
CA LYS A 31 1.58 -1.77 20.43
C LYS A 31 0.41 -1.98 19.47
N LYS A 32 -0.26 -0.88 19.09
CA LYS A 32 -1.47 -0.91 18.27
C LYS A 32 -1.27 -0.14 16.98
N ILE A 33 -1.89 -0.65 15.93
CA ILE A 33 -1.97 0.04 14.65
C ILE A 33 -3.41 0.49 14.47
N ARG A 34 -3.59 1.82 14.40
CA ARG A 34 -4.86 2.47 14.10
C ARG A 34 -4.81 2.99 12.69
N ILE A 35 -5.76 2.62 11.86
CA ILE A 35 -5.90 3.12 10.50
C ILE A 35 -7.16 3.96 10.42
N PHE A 36 -7.03 5.19 9.95
CA PHE A 36 -8.14 6.05 9.64
C PHE A 36 -8.24 6.21 8.12
N SER A 37 -9.32 5.70 7.53
CA SER A 37 -9.60 5.91 6.11
C SER A 37 -10.53 7.11 5.95
N LEU A 38 -9.98 8.22 5.47
CA LEU A 38 -10.73 9.45 5.20
C LEU A 38 -11.78 9.24 4.11
N ASN A 39 -11.56 8.30 3.20
CA ASN A 39 -12.50 7.98 2.11
C ASN A 39 -13.82 7.42 2.60
N TYR A 40 -13.76 6.51 3.58
CA TYR A 40 -14.92 5.81 4.09
C TYR A 40 -15.36 6.33 5.47
N ASN A 41 -14.61 7.30 6.02
CA ASN A 41 -14.75 7.80 7.38
C ASN A 41 -14.81 6.64 8.41
N GLN A 42 -13.90 5.67 8.23
CA GLN A 42 -13.81 4.45 9.03
C GLN A 42 -12.49 4.39 9.78
N GLU A 43 -12.56 4.02 11.05
CA GLU A 43 -11.41 3.71 11.89
C GLU A 43 -11.30 2.20 12.07
N LEU A 44 -10.08 1.69 11.92
CA LEU A 44 -9.74 0.28 11.96
C LEU A 44 -8.57 0.11 12.92
N VAL A 45 -8.66 -0.84 13.85
CA VAL A 45 -7.61 -1.01 14.88
C VAL A 45 -7.25 -2.47 15.01
N PHE A 46 -5.95 -2.77 14.96
CA PHE A 46 -5.44 -4.11 15.23
C PHE A 46 -4.13 -4.05 16.05
N ASN A 47 -3.78 -5.17 16.68
CA ASN A 47 -2.54 -5.29 17.43
C ASN A 47 -1.39 -5.71 16.51
N ILE A 48 -0.19 -5.24 16.79
CA ILE A 48 1.01 -5.66 16.05
C ILE A 48 1.20 -7.18 16.19
N GLY A 49 1.58 -7.84 15.09
CA GLY A 49 1.73 -9.29 15.04
C GLY A 49 0.42 -10.07 14.91
N ASP A 50 -0.72 -9.38 14.77
CA ASP A 50 -1.97 -10.02 14.40
C ASP A 50 -1.84 -10.65 13.00
N LYS A 51 -2.08 -11.96 12.92
CA LYS A 51 -2.02 -12.77 11.70
C LYS A 51 -3.42 -13.22 11.25
N ASP A 52 -4.48 -12.68 11.84
CA ASP A 52 -5.83 -12.91 11.37
C ASP A 52 -6.13 -12.04 10.14
N TYR A 53 -5.95 -12.63 8.96
CA TYR A 53 -6.27 -12.04 7.67
C TYR A 53 -7.71 -12.36 7.23
N SER A 54 -8.64 -12.69 8.12
CA SER A 54 -10.05 -12.93 7.74
C SER A 54 -10.90 -11.65 7.64
N THR A 55 -10.31 -10.51 7.99
CA THR A 55 -10.95 -9.20 8.12
C THR A 55 -10.48 -8.26 7.00
N ASP A 56 -11.19 -7.14 6.77
CA ASP A 56 -10.89 -6.13 5.74
C ASP A 56 -9.50 -5.44 5.86
N PHE A 57 -8.62 -5.90 6.75
CA PHE A 57 -7.29 -5.35 7.04
C PHE A 57 -6.13 -6.15 6.44
N GLU A 58 -6.41 -7.11 5.57
CA GLU A 58 -5.43 -8.09 5.13
C GLU A 58 -4.13 -7.44 4.63
N ILE A 59 -4.24 -6.39 3.81
CA ILE A 59 -3.12 -5.68 3.18
C ILE A 59 -2.26 -4.95 4.23
N PHE A 60 -2.89 -4.21 5.13
CA PHE A 60 -2.18 -3.47 6.17
C PHE A 60 -1.44 -4.40 7.12
N LYS A 61 -2.10 -5.46 7.59
CA LYS A 61 -1.48 -6.50 8.42
C LYS A 61 -0.32 -7.17 7.68
N GLY A 62 -0.50 -7.47 6.39
CA GLY A 62 0.53 -8.07 5.55
C GLY A 62 1.78 -7.20 5.45
N ILE A 63 1.62 -5.90 5.22
CA ILE A 63 2.74 -4.95 5.13
C ILE A 63 3.47 -4.81 6.46
N VAL A 64 2.74 -4.60 7.54
CA VAL A 64 3.30 -4.48 8.90
C VAL A 64 4.10 -5.74 9.26
N ASN A 65 3.54 -6.92 8.98
CA ASN A 65 4.18 -8.20 9.29
C ASN A 65 5.40 -8.47 8.39
N VAL A 66 5.36 -8.13 7.09
CA VAL A 66 6.49 -8.33 6.16
C VAL A 66 7.64 -7.35 6.42
N LEU A 67 7.33 -6.14 6.87
CA LEU A 67 8.33 -5.14 7.26
C LEU A 67 8.82 -5.31 8.71
N GLU A 68 8.32 -6.32 9.42
CA GLU A 68 8.68 -6.63 10.82
C GLU A 68 8.54 -5.40 11.75
N ILE A 69 7.47 -4.62 11.55
CA ILE A 69 7.19 -3.43 12.35
C ILE A 69 6.78 -3.86 13.77
N ASN A 70 7.46 -3.33 14.78
CA ASN A 70 7.22 -3.67 16.19
C ASN A 70 6.65 -2.50 17.03
N ASP A 71 6.56 -1.31 16.45
CA ASP A 71 6.05 -0.08 17.09
C ASP A 71 4.61 0.22 16.66
N GLY A 72 3.85 0.91 17.53
CA GLY A 72 2.49 1.34 17.21
C GLY A 72 2.46 2.55 16.29
N PHE A 73 1.41 2.64 15.49
CA PHE A 73 1.22 3.74 14.55
C PHE A 73 -0.24 4.16 14.43
N ASN A 74 -0.50 5.47 14.30
CA ASN A 74 -1.68 5.94 13.57
C ASN A 74 -1.31 6.06 12.11
N ILE A 75 -2.16 5.52 11.25
CA ILE A 75 -2.02 5.54 9.81
C ILE A 75 -3.26 6.22 9.26
N THR A 76 -3.11 7.40 8.69
CA THR A 76 -4.23 8.07 8.01
C THR A 76 -4.08 7.87 6.51
N THR A 77 -5.15 7.41 5.86
CA THR A 77 -5.17 7.11 4.43
C THR A 77 -6.25 7.91 3.73
N TYR A 78 -5.91 8.51 2.60
CA TYR A 78 -6.84 9.22 1.73
C TYR A 78 -6.48 8.91 0.28
N SER A 79 -7.49 8.64 -0.54
CA SER A 79 -7.33 8.28 -1.93
C SER A 79 -8.31 9.06 -2.79
N GLU A 80 -7.84 9.69 -3.85
CA GLU A 80 -8.72 10.35 -4.82
C GLU A 80 -9.33 9.35 -5.82
N LEU A 81 -9.06 8.06 -5.64
CA LEU A 81 -9.58 7.01 -6.50
C LEU A 81 -11.05 6.69 -6.15
N PRO A 82 -11.95 6.68 -7.14
CA PRO A 82 -13.33 6.25 -6.92
C PRO A 82 -13.39 4.77 -6.53
N ALA A 83 -14.16 4.48 -5.48
CA ALA A 83 -14.41 3.14 -4.98
C ALA A 83 -15.02 2.24 -6.08
N GLY A 84 -14.48 1.03 -6.25
CA GLY A 84 -14.98 0.06 -7.24
C GLY A 84 -14.43 0.21 -8.66
N SER A 85 -13.42 1.04 -8.89
CA SER A 85 -12.86 1.29 -10.23
C SER A 85 -12.06 0.13 -10.83
N GLY A 86 -11.63 -0.86 -10.06
CA GLY A 86 -10.72 -1.91 -10.56
C GLY A 86 -9.33 -1.39 -10.97
N MET A 87 -9.02 -0.12 -10.68
CA MET A 87 -7.81 0.59 -11.14
C MET A 87 -6.75 0.68 -10.03
N GLY A 88 -6.35 -0.43 -9.43
CA GLY A 88 -5.12 -0.48 -8.61
C GLY A 88 -5.11 0.32 -7.30
N GLY A 89 -6.28 0.70 -6.75
CA GLY A 89 -6.32 1.45 -5.48
C GLY A 89 -5.72 0.72 -4.28
N SER A 90 -5.82 -0.61 -4.24
CA SER A 90 -5.13 -1.45 -3.26
C SER A 90 -3.62 -1.54 -3.51
N SER A 91 -3.20 -1.62 -4.76
CA SER A 91 -1.79 -1.71 -5.17
C SER A 91 -1.02 -0.44 -4.78
N SER A 92 -1.60 0.73 -4.99
CA SER A 92 -0.93 1.99 -4.64
C SER A 92 -1.00 2.33 -3.18
N LEU A 93 -2.06 1.92 -2.49
CA LEU A 93 -2.07 1.99 -1.03
C LEU A 93 -0.93 1.15 -0.44
N SER A 94 -0.68 -0.06 -0.98
CA SER A 94 0.45 -0.88 -0.55
C SER A 94 1.80 -0.21 -0.82
N VAL A 95 2.01 0.32 -2.02
CA VAL A 95 3.26 1.01 -2.40
C VAL A 95 3.47 2.26 -1.55
N ALA A 96 2.43 3.08 -1.35
CA ALA A 96 2.48 4.27 -0.52
C ALA A 96 2.83 3.94 0.93
N LEU A 97 2.21 2.90 1.50
CA LEU A 97 2.45 2.50 2.87
C LEU A 97 3.84 1.92 3.07
N ILE A 98 4.32 1.06 2.16
CA ILE A 98 5.69 0.52 2.23
C ILE A 98 6.71 1.64 2.04
N GLY A 99 6.45 2.58 1.12
CA GLY A 99 7.25 3.78 0.98
C GLY A 99 7.31 4.55 2.30
N ALA A 100 6.18 4.69 3.01
CA ALA A 100 6.09 5.54 4.20
C ALA A 100 6.96 4.96 5.31
N PHE A 101 6.85 3.65 5.50
CA PHE A 101 7.73 2.92 6.41
C PHE A 101 9.19 2.91 5.97
N ASN A 102 9.48 2.81 4.66
CA ASN A 102 10.85 2.88 4.13
C ASN A 102 11.52 4.20 4.50
N VAL A 103 10.81 5.32 4.40
CA VAL A 103 11.30 6.64 4.78
C VAL A 103 11.40 6.77 6.29
N TYR A 104 10.37 6.34 7.03
CA TYR A 104 10.32 6.45 8.49
C TYR A 104 11.43 5.66 9.18
N TYR A 105 11.60 4.39 8.82
CA TYR A 105 12.65 3.52 9.36
C TYR A 105 13.98 3.63 8.63
N ASN A 106 14.03 4.41 7.54
CA ASN A 106 15.19 4.52 6.65
C ASN A 106 15.72 3.14 6.20
N PHE A 107 14.82 2.26 5.74
CA PHE A 107 15.18 0.90 5.31
C PHE A 107 16.10 0.86 4.09
N GLY A 108 16.18 1.95 3.31
CA GLY A 108 17.02 2.05 2.13
C GLY A 108 16.53 1.21 0.94
N LEU A 109 15.23 0.88 0.90
CA LEU A 109 14.62 0.16 -0.21
C LEU A 109 14.56 1.04 -1.46
N SER A 110 14.92 0.46 -2.61
CA SER A 110 14.70 1.10 -3.90
C SER A 110 13.22 1.07 -4.30
N GLU A 111 12.82 1.91 -5.26
CA GLU A 111 11.46 1.90 -5.84
C GLU A 111 11.07 0.50 -6.32
N HIS A 112 11.99 -0.22 -6.95
CA HIS A 112 11.77 -1.60 -7.40
C HIS A 112 11.54 -2.56 -6.23
N ASP A 113 12.29 -2.42 -5.13
CA ASP A 113 12.11 -3.27 -3.94
C ASP A 113 10.75 -3.00 -3.28
N ILE A 114 10.32 -1.74 -3.25
CA ILE A 114 9.01 -1.33 -2.77
C ILE A 114 7.92 -1.97 -3.64
N ALA A 115 8.05 -1.85 -4.98
CA ALA A 115 7.12 -2.46 -5.93
C ALA A 115 7.04 -3.98 -5.78
N GLN A 116 8.18 -4.66 -5.65
CA GLN A 116 8.26 -6.11 -5.46
C GLN A 116 7.59 -6.54 -4.16
N LYS A 117 7.91 -5.90 -3.03
CA LYS A 117 7.27 -6.23 -1.74
C LYS A 117 5.77 -5.99 -1.78
N ALA A 118 5.33 -4.88 -2.35
CA ALA A 118 3.91 -4.56 -2.51
C ALA A 118 3.20 -5.63 -3.36
N TYR A 119 3.77 -6.01 -4.49
CA TYR A 119 3.24 -7.04 -5.38
C TYR A 119 3.17 -8.41 -4.69
N ASP A 120 4.23 -8.80 -3.97
CA ASP A 120 4.28 -10.10 -3.28
C ASP A 120 3.21 -10.19 -2.19
N ILE A 121 3.01 -9.12 -1.42
CA ILE A 121 1.98 -9.04 -0.36
C ILE A 121 0.58 -9.07 -0.99
N SER A 122 0.33 -8.19 -1.97
CA SER A 122 -0.96 -8.14 -2.67
C SER A 122 -1.29 -9.46 -3.35
N SER A 123 -0.32 -10.10 -4.02
CA SER A 123 -0.51 -11.41 -4.66
C SER A 123 -0.83 -12.51 -3.65
N ARG A 124 -0.18 -12.53 -2.48
CA ARG A 124 -0.45 -13.53 -1.44
C ARG A 124 -1.83 -13.38 -0.81
N LEU A 125 -2.32 -12.15 -0.65
CA LEU A 125 -3.59 -11.87 0.02
C LEU A 125 -4.78 -11.93 -0.95
N ILE A 126 -4.62 -11.45 -2.19
CA ILE A 126 -5.69 -11.33 -3.20
C ILE A 126 -5.96 -12.65 -3.96
N MET A 127 -5.35 -13.79 -3.55
CA MET A 127 -5.65 -15.11 -4.13
C MET A 127 -7.12 -15.59 -4.01
N LYS A 128 -8.04 -14.74 -3.53
CA LYS A 128 -9.50 -14.90 -3.65
C LYS A 128 -10.07 -13.99 -4.75
N ASN A 129 -10.10 -14.49 -5.99
CA ASN A 129 -11.04 -14.10 -7.05
C ASN A 129 -11.20 -12.59 -7.39
N LYS A 130 -10.11 -11.81 -7.47
CA LYS A 130 -10.14 -10.46 -8.08
C LYS A 130 -8.96 -10.29 -9.04
N ASP A 131 -9.15 -9.57 -10.15
CA ASP A 131 -8.09 -9.22 -11.09
C ASP A 131 -6.95 -8.52 -10.33
N VAL A 132 -5.81 -9.20 -10.21
CA VAL A 132 -4.62 -8.66 -9.58
C VAL A 132 -3.95 -7.73 -10.59
N SER A 133 -3.71 -6.47 -10.20
CA SER A 133 -2.86 -5.55 -10.97
C SER A 133 -1.55 -6.25 -11.36
N ILE A 134 -1.14 -6.12 -12.61
CA ILE A 134 0.09 -6.77 -13.06
C ILE A 134 1.30 -6.12 -12.39
N PHE A 135 2.39 -6.86 -12.21
CA PHE A 135 3.61 -6.35 -11.55
C PHE A 135 4.11 -5.00 -12.11
N ASN A 136 3.91 -4.78 -13.41
CA ASN A 136 4.29 -3.53 -14.07
C ASN A 136 3.57 -2.30 -13.48
N ASP A 137 2.32 -2.45 -13.03
CA ASP A 137 1.57 -1.38 -12.38
C ASP A 137 2.29 -0.92 -11.11
N PHE A 138 2.74 -1.87 -10.28
CA PHE A 138 3.49 -1.58 -9.05
C PHE A 138 4.80 -0.84 -9.33
N ILE A 139 5.50 -1.18 -10.42
CA ILE A 139 6.71 -0.46 -10.83
C ILE A 139 6.36 0.99 -11.17
N TYR A 140 5.34 1.24 -11.98
CA TYR A 140 4.94 2.60 -12.34
C TYR A 140 4.55 3.43 -11.11
N ILE A 141 3.75 2.84 -10.23
CA ILE A 141 3.31 3.46 -8.98
C ILE A 141 4.53 3.78 -8.09
N SER A 142 5.51 2.88 -7.97
CA SER A 142 6.69 3.10 -7.13
C SER A 142 7.58 4.26 -7.60
N LYS A 143 7.62 4.53 -8.90
CA LYS A 143 8.33 5.68 -9.48
C LYS A 143 7.66 7.02 -9.18
N GLY A 144 6.37 6.99 -8.85
CA GLY A 144 5.57 8.17 -8.50
C GLY A 144 5.59 8.52 -7.01
N ILE A 145 6.43 7.86 -6.20
CA ILE A 145 6.55 8.16 -4.76
C ILE A 145 7.17 9.54 -4.56
N LEU A 146 6.38 10.47 -4.03
CA LEU A 146 6.85 11.75 -3.52
C LEU A 146 6.91 11.70 -1.99
N ASN A 147 8.11 11.90 -1.47
CA ASN A 147 8.38 11.91 -0.03
C ASN A 147 8.44 13.34 0.48
N HIS A 148 7.64 13.66 1.50
CA HIS A 148 7.77 14.90 2.22
C HIS A 148 7.71 14.69 3.73
N LYS A 149 8.57 15.40 4.45
CA LYS A 149 8.62 15.42 5.90
C LYS A 149 8.19 16.79 6.39
N MET A 150 7.10 16.88 7.16
CA MET A 150 6.75 18.10 7.90
C MET A 150 6.85 17.83 9.39
N THR A 151 7.87 18.43 10.02
CA THR A 151 8.09 18.65 11.46
C THR A 151 7.90 17.46 12.42
N ASP A 152 6.75 16.80 12.46
CA ASP A 152 6.46 15.63 13.32
C ASP A 152 5.68 14.50 12.59
N TYR A 153 5.41 14.69 11.29
CA TYR A 153 4.60 13.80 10.45
C TYR A 153 5.34 13.40 9.18
N TRP A 154 5.25 12.11 8.82
CA TRP A 154 5.71 11.61 7.53
C TRP A 154 4.51 11.37 6.64
N TYR A 155 4.45 12.07 5.52
CA TYR A 155 3.42 11.87 4.51
C TYR A 155 4.06 11.46 3.19
N ILE A 156 3.50 10.42 2.60
CA ILE A 156 3.85 10.00 1.25
C ILE A 156 2.66 10.18 0.34
N ILE A 157 2.96 10.77 -0.80
CA ILE A 157 2.04 10.94 -1.91
C ILE A 157 2.51 9.99 -3.00
N VAL A 158 1.65 9.09 -3.42
CA VAL A 158 1.92 8.26 -4.59
C VAL A 158 1.10 8.78 -5.75
N LEU A 159 1.82 9.26 -6.76
CA LEU A 159 1.30 9.69 -8.04
C LEU A 159 1.03 8.48 -8.94
N PHE A 160 -0.10 8.52 -9.62
CA PHE A 160 -0.42 7.60 -10.71
C PHE A 160 -0.16 8.23 -12.04
#